data_AF-Q0PQ98-F1
#
_entry.id   AF-Q0PQ98-F1
#
_cell.length_a   1.000
_cell.length_b   1.000
_cell.length_c   1.000
_cell.angle_alpha   90.00
_cell.angle_beta   90.00
_cell.angle_gamma   90.00
#
_symmetry.space_group_name_H-M   'P 1'
#
loop_
_entity.id
_entity.type
_entity.pdbx_description
1 polymer ?
#
loop_
_entity_poly.entity_id
_entity_poly.type
_entity_poly.pdbx_seq_one_letter_code
_entity_poly.pdbx_strand_id
1 'polypeptide(L)'
;LIFASPIPAARNSMSLCLPTRLMRRCLPTARCLDGSSIAGWKGINESDMILMPEAATAVMDPFADENTLIVRCDILEPATMQGYERDPRSVAKRAEAYLQSTGIADQAFFGPEPEFFVLDDVRWSADMSGCMVGGVDSEEAEWNSERVYEDGNIGHRPGVKGWLLPGPSG
;
A
#
# COMPACT_ATOMS: atom_id res chain seq x y z
N LEU A 1 5.18 -11.63 4.92
CA LEU A 1 3.98 -10.88 4.49
C LEU A 1 3.89 -10.90 2.97
N ILE A 2 2.75 -11.36 2.45
CA ILE A 2 2.52 -11.47 1.00
C ILE A 2 1.76 -10.26 0.46
N PHE A 3 2.33 -9.49 -0.47
CA PHE A 3 1.69 -8.31 -1.07
C PHE A 3 1.07 -8.61 -2.43
N ALA A 4 -0.26 -8.44 -2.56
CA ALA A 4 -0.97 -8.37 -3.83
C ALA A 4 -1.66 -7.00 -3.96
N SER A 5 -1.63 -6.39 -5.14
CA SER A 5 -2.16 -5.05 -5.41
C SER A 5 -3.47 -5.17 -6.23
N PRO A 6 -4.53 -4.34 -6.03
CA PRO A 6 -5.78 -4.25 -6.85
C PRO A 6 -5.94 -2.95 -7.71
N ILE A 7 -6.57 -2.96 -8.90
CA ILE A 7 -6.95 -1.79 -9.76
C ILE A 7 -8.30 -2.19 -10.35
N PRO A 8 -9.40 -1.44 -10.13
CA PRO A 8 -9.49 0.01 -9.87
C PRO A 8 -9.33 0.45 -8.40
N ALA A 9 -9.05 -0.48 -7.49
CA ALA A 9 -8.85 -0.24 -6.06
C ALA A 9 -7.36 -0.19 -5.66
N ALA A 10 -6.59 0.70 -6.30
CA ALA A 10 -5.15 0.91 -6.04
C ALA A 10 -4.88 1.66 -4.72
N ARG A 11 -5.58 1.33 -3.63
CA ARG A 11 -5.45 2.08 -2.37
C ARG A 11 -4.71 1.31 -1.27
N ASN A 12 -4.91 0.00 -1.15
CA ASN A 12 -4.42 -0.74 0.02
C ASN A 12 -3.59 -1.96 -0.38
N SER A 13 -2.41 -2.10 0.21
CA SER A 13 -1.66 -3.35 0.22
C SER A 13 -2.35 -4.35 1.16
N MET A 14 -2.67 -5.54 0.66
CA MET A 14 -3.12 -6.65 1.49
C MET A 14 -1.93 -7.53 1.90
N SER A 15 -1.96 -8.07 3.11
CA SER A 15 -0.92 -8.98 3.58
C SER A 15 -1.48 -10.23 4.27
N LEU A 16 -0.84 -11.37 4.00
CA LEU A 16 -1.08 -12.64 4.70
C LEU A 16 0.23 -13.10 5.34
N CYS A 17 0.22 -13.33 6.66
CA CYS A 17 1.38 -13.81 7.40
C CYS A 17 1.35 -15.34 7.51
N LEU A 18 2.51 -15.96 7.35
CA LEU A 18 2.69 -17.40 7.39
C LEU A 18 3.92 -17.74 8.24
N PRO A 19 3.85 -18.77 9.09
CA PRO A 19 5.03 -19.27 9.79
C PRO A 19 6.11 -19.71 8.81
N THR A 20 7.36 -19.38 9.11
CA THR A 20 8.55 -19.70 8.28
C THR A 20 8.69 -21.19 7.99
N ARG A 21 8.16 -22.06 8.86
CA ARG A 21 8.13 -23.52 8.64
C ARG A 21 7.39 -23.93 7.36
N LEU A 22 6.42 -23.13 6.92
CA LEU A 22 5.65 -23.38 5.69
C LEU A 22 6.34 -22.82 4.44
N MET A 23 7.38 -22.00 4.60
CA MET A 23 8.02 -21.27 3.50
C MET A 23 8.60 -22.19 2.43
N ARG A 24 9.26 -23.30 2.81
CA ARG A 24 9.77 -24.32 1.87
C ARG A 24 8.68 -24.95 1.01
N ARG A 25 7.46 -25.04 1.53
CA ARG A 25 6.31 -25.55 0.78
C ARG A 25 5.71 -24.44 -0.08
N CYS A 26 5.53 -23.25 0.48
CA CYS A 26 4.79 -22.15 -0.15
C CYS A 26 5.55 -21.41 -1.26
N LEU A 27 6.89 -21.33 -1.23
CA LEU A 27 7.64 -20.67 -2.30
C LEU A 27 7.46 -21.33 -3.67
N PRO A 28 7.56 -22.67 -3.80
CA PRO A 28 7.33 -23.34 -5.08
C PRO A 28 5.85 -23.64 -5.35
N THR A 29 4.97 -23.64 -4.34
CA THR A 29 3.54 -23.96 -4.53
C THR A 29 2.64 -22.75 -4.32
N ALA A 30 1.85 -22.44 -5.34
CA ALA A 30 0.63 -21.64 -5.28
C ALA A 30 -0.16 -21.88 -3.99
N ARG A 31 -0.64 -20.80 -3.36
CA ARG A 31 -1.54 -20.90 -2.20
C ARG A 31 -2.93 -20.40 -2.57
N CYS A 32 -3.97 -21.12 -2.13
CA CYS A 32 -5.34 -20.65 -2.35
C CYS A 32 -5.63 -19.39 -1.52
N LEU A 33 -6.32 -18.44 -2.14
CA LEU A 33 -6.83 -17.21 -1.57
C LEU A 33 -8.31 -17.11 -1.93
N ASP A 34 -9.15 -16.71 -0.97
CA ASP A 34 -10.54 -16.38 -1.24
C ASP A 34 -10.65 -14.94 -1.76
N GLY A 35 -10.88 -14.81 -3.07
CA GLY A 35 -11.06 -13.54 -3.76
C GLY A 35 -12.41 -12.86 -3.51
N SER A 36 -13.42 -13.58 -2.99
CA SER A 36 -14.73 -12.96 -2.68
C SER A 36 -14.67 -11.97 -1.52
N SER A 37 -13.67 -12.12 -0.66
CA SER A 37 -13.37 -11.20 0.44
C SER A 37 -12.74 -9.88 -0.02
N ILE A 38 -12.45 -9.71 -1.32
CA ILE A 38 -11.82 -8.51 -1.88
C ILE A 38 -12.83 -7.76 -2.76
N ALA A 39 -13.11 -6.51 -2.39
CA ALA A 39 -14.06 -5.67 -3.10
C ALA A 39 -13.67 -5.50 -4.58
N GLY A 40 -14.62 -5.81 -5.46
CA GLY A 40 -14.41 -5.71 -6.92
C GLY A 40 -13.66 -6.89 -7.54
N TRP A 41 -13.39 -7.97 -6.80
CA TRP A 41 -12.80 -9.21 -7.35
C TRP A 41 -13.91 -10.22 -7.67
N LYS A 42 -13.66 -11.52 -7.49
CA LYS A 42 -14.60 -12.60 -7.81
C LYS A 42 -15.84 -12.57 -6.92
N GLY A 43 -16.96 -13.05 -7.47
CA GLY A 43 -18.15 -13.32 -6.66
C GLY A 43 -18.00 -14.59 -5.84
N ILE A 44 -18.92 -14.83 -4.90
CA ILE A 44 -18.93 -16.00 -4.01
C ILE A 44 -18.90 -17.33 -4.79
N ASN A 45 -19.49 -17.36 -5.99
CA ASN A 45 -19.60 -18.58 -6.79
C ASN A 45 -18.28 -19.05 -7.42
N GLU A 46 -17.27 -18.18 -7.54
CA GLU A 46 -15.96 -18.50 -8.15
C GLU A 46 -14.84 -17.85 -7.33
N SER A 47 -14.89 -18.02 -6.02
CA SER A 47 -14.10 -17.20 -5.12
C SER A 47 -12.64 -17.66 -4.99
N ASP A 48 -12.33 -18.92 -5.31
CA ASP A 48 -10.97 -19.45 -5.21
C ASP A 48 -10.03 -18.77 -6.22
N MET A 49 -8.91 -18.26 -5.70
CA MET A 49 -7.81 -17.65 -6.45
C MET A 49 -6.48 -18.26 -6.01
N ILE A 50 -5.45 -18.09 -6.83
CA ILE A 50 -4.09 -18.52 -6.48
C ILE A 50 -3.22 -17.32 -6.18
N LEU A 51 -2.51 -17.39 -5.06
CA LEU A 51 -1.48 -16.46 -4.63
C LEU A 51 -0.11 -17.08 -4.93
N MET A 52 0.62 -16.48 -5.88
CA MET A 52 1.91 -16.99 -6.36
C MET A 52 3.07 -16.08 -5.92
N PRO A 53 3.96 -16.55 -5.03
CA PRO A 53 5.08 -15.75 -4.54
C PRO A 53 6.20 -15.55 -5.55
N GLU A 54 6.70 -14.32 -5.60
CA GLU A 54 7.83 -13.93 -6.45
C GLU A 54 9.09 -13.74 -5.60
N ALA A 55 9.97 -14.75 -5.60
CA ALA A 55 11.15 -14.81 -4.74
C ALA A 55 12.11 -13.61 -4.90
N ALA A 56 12.19 -13.02 -6.10
CA ALA A 56 13.04 -11.86 -6.37
C ALA A 56 12.62 -10.59 -5.60
N THR A 57 11.40 -10.55 -5.07
CA THR A 57 10.86 -9.38 -4.37
C THR A 57 11.03 -9.44 -2.85
N ALA A 58 11.74 -10.45 -2.35
CA ALA A 58 11.90 -10.70 -0.93
C ALA A 58 12.67 -9.56 -0.23
N VAL A 59 12.11 -9.03 0.86
CA VAL A 59 12.73 -7.96 1.68
C VAL A 59 12.39 -8.18 3.16
N MET A 60 13.30 -7.84 4.06
CA MET A 60 13.03 -7.90 5.50
C MET A 60 12.13 -6.73 5.92
N ASP A 61 11.16 -7.00 6.77
CA ASP A 61 10.34 -5.97 7.40
C ASP A 61 11.16 -5.25 8.50
N PRO A 62 11.41 -3.93 8.39
CA PRO A 62 12.20 -3.20 9.38
C PRO A 62 11.41 -2.82 10.64
N PHE A 63 10.09 -2.99 10.65
CA PHE A 63 9.21 -2.56 11.75
C PHE A 63 8.59 -3.72 12.53
N ALA A 64 8.64 -4.95 12.00
CA ALA A 64 8.11 -6.12 12.69
C ALA A 64 8.97 -6.52 13.90
N ASP A 65 8.34 -6.75 15.05
CA ASP A 65 9.02 -7.21 16.28
C ASP A 65 9.75 -8.55 16.09
N GLU A 66 9.11 -9.47 15.35
CA GLU A 66 9.72 -10.73 14.94
C GLU A 66 10.28 -10.64 13.53
N ASN A 67 11.44 -11.26 13.29
CA ASN A 67 12.08 -11.33 11.96
C ASN A 67 11.12 -11.84 10.88
N THR A 68 10.55 -10.89 10.13
CA THR A 68 9.50 -11.16 9.15
C THR A 68 10.01 -10.86 7.75
N LEU A 69 9.87 -11.82 6.84
CA LEU A 69 10.17 -11.64 5.43
C LEU A 69 8.91 -11.25 4.66
N ILE A 70 9.00 -10.15 3.93
CA ILE A 70 8.02 -9.66 2.97
C ILE A 70 8.33 -10.27 1.59
N VAL A 71 7.34 -10.86 0.92
CA VAL A 71 7.46 -11.41 -0.44
C VAL A 71 6.24 -10.96 -1.25
N ARG A 72 6.42 -10.28 -2.37
CA ARG A 72 5.28 -9.88 -3.23
C ARG A 72 4.75 -11.10 -3.98
N CYS A 73 3.46 -11.09 -4.29
CA CYS A 73 2.81 -12.17 -5.02
C CYS A 73 1.97 -11.64 -6.18
N ASP A 74 1.88 -12.45 -7.23
CA ASP A 74 0.87 -12.29 -8.28
C ASP A 74 -0.38 -13.09 -7.90
N ILE A 75 -1.51 -12.69 -8.48
CA ILE A 75 -2.76 -13.42 -8.35
C ILE A 75 -3.04 -14.13 -9.66
N LEU A 76 -3.26 -15.44 -9.60
CA LEU A 76 -3.52 -16.28 -10.77
C LEU A 76 -4.94 -16.86 -10.72
N GLU A 77 -5.54 -17.01 -11.90
CA GLU A 77 -6.78 -17.77 -12.06
C GLU A 77 -6.50 -19.28 -11.94
N PRO A 78 -7.19 -20.03 -11.05
CA PRO A 78 -6.87 -21.44 -10.81
C PRO A 78 -7.03 -22.34 -12.04
N ALA A 79 -7.99 -22.01 -12.92
CA ALA A 79 -8.29 -22.83 -14.10
C ALA A 79 -7.22 -22.71 -15.20
N THR A 80 -6.60 -21.53 -15.34
CA THR A 80 -5.68 -21.24 -16.46
C THR A 80 -4.24 -21.05 -16.00
N MET A 81 -4.02 -20.85 -14.70
CA MET A 81 -2.74 -20.43 -14.12
C MET A 81 -2.22 -19.10 -14.70
N GLN A 82 -3.09 -18.30 -15.32
CA GLN A 82 -2.75 -17.00 -15.88
C GLN A 82 -3.00 -15.89 -14.87
N GLY A 83 -2.24 -14.79 -15.00
CA GLY A 83 -2.41 -13.60 -14.16
C GLY A 83 -3.82 -13.05 -14.23
N TYR A 84 -4.45 -12.90 -13.07
CA TYR A 84 -5.83 -12.45 -12.94
C TYR A 84 -6.03 -11.09 -13.62
N GLU A 85 -7.17 -10.91 -14.27
CA GLU A 85 -7.42 -9.71 -15.07
C GLU A 85 -7.46 -8.44 -14.21
N ARG A 86 -8.01 -8.55 -12.99
CA ARG A 86 -8.15 -7.42 -12.04
C ARG A 86 -7.02 -7.31 -11.03
N ASP A 87 -5.95 -8.08 -11.20
CA ASP A 87 -4.70 -7.91 -10.47
C ASP A 87 -3.80 -6.87 -11.19
N PRO A 88 -3.61 -5.66 -10.66
CA PRO A 88 -2.67 -4.63 -11.10
C PRO A 88 -1.31 -5.11 -11.42
N ARG A 89 -0.76 -6.04 -10.64
CA ARG A 89 0.60 -6.49 -10.84
C ARG A 89 0.64 -7.28 -12.14
N SER A 90 -0.33 -8.15 -12.35
CA SER A 90 -0.56 -8.82 -13.62
C SER A 90 -0.86 -7.84 -14.76
N VAL A 91 -1.67 -6.79 -14.55
CA VAL A 91 -1.93 -5.74 -15.55
C VAL A 91 -0.65 -5.00 -15.93
N ALA A 92 0.17 -4.59 -14.95
CA ALA A 92 1.42 -3.88 -15.17
C ALA A 92 2.43 -4.73 -15.94
N LYS A 93 2.57 -6.02 -15.57
CA LYS A 93 3.40 -6.99 -16.30
C LYS A 93 2.92 -7.17 -17.75
N ARG A 94 1.59 -7.23 -17.97
CA ARG A 94 1.02 -7.29 -19.33
C ARG A 94 1.30 -6.01 -20.13
N ALA A 95 1.27 -4.84 -19.49
CA ALA A 95 1.59 -3.57 -20.14
C ALA A 95 3.07 -3.50 -20.55
N GLU A 96 3.98 -3.98 -19.70
CA GLU A 96 5.41 -4.08 -20.01
C GLU A 96 5.67 -5.07 -21.16
N ALA A 97 5.07 -6.26 -21.11
CA ALA A 97 5.16 -7.24 -22.19
C ALA A 97 4.56 -6.71 -23.51
N TYR A 98 3.47 -5.94 -23.43
CA TYR A 98 2.88 -5.29 -24.60
C TYR A 98 3.85 -4.28 -25.21
N LEU A 99 4.48 -3.40 -24.41
CA LEU A 99 5.47 -2.45 -24.88
C LEU A 99 6.60 -3.16 -25.67
N GLN A 100 7.16 -4.22 -25.11
CA GLN A 100 8.18 -5.03 -25.77
C GLN A 100 7.66 -5.64 -27.09
N SER A 101 6.42 -6.15 -27.11
CA SER A 101 5.81 -6.74 -28.31
C SER A 101 5.63 -5.75 -29.46
N THR A 102 5.49 -4.46 -29.18
CA THR A 102 5.35 -3.41 -30.21
C THR A 102 6.66 -3.08 -30.92
N GLY A 103 7.81 -3.46 -30.35
CA GLY A 103 9.14 -3.10 -30.85
C GLY A 103 9.49 -1.61 -30.71
N ILE A 104 8.69 -0.83 -29.97
CA ILE A 104 8.93 0.60 -29.74
C ILE A 104 10.06 0.81 -28.71
N ALA A 105 10.06 0.01 -27.64
CA ALA A 105 11.07 0.06 -26.57
C ALA A 105 11.09 -1.26 -25.79
N ASP A 106 12.21 -1.54 -25.11
CA ASP A 106 12.36 -2.74 -24.28
C ASP A 106 11.93 -2.52 -22.83
N GLN A 107 12.03 -1.28 -22.32
CA GLN A 107 11.78 -0.93 -20.92
C GLN A 107 11.13 0.46 -20.81
N ALA A 108 10.34 0.65 -19.76
CA ALA A 108 9.76 1.94 -19.38
C ALA A 108 10.19 2.30 -17.94
N PHE A 109 10.78 3.48 -17.76
CA PHE A 109 11.22 3.98 -16.46
C PHE A 109 10.19 4.95 -15.88
N PHE A 110 9.86 4.77 -14.60
CA PHE A 110 8.90 5.62 -13.87
C PHE A 110 9.59 6.24 -12.65
N GLY A 111 9.47 7.56 -12.49
CA GLY A 111 9.96 8.31 -11.32
C GLY A 111 8.81 9.05 -10.64
N PRO A 112 7.97 8.38 -9.83
CA PRO A 112 6.89 9.04 -9.11
C PRO A 112 7.44 9.86 -7.93
N GLU A 113 6.85 11.05 -7.70
CA GLU A 113 7.14 11.91 -6.55
C GLU A 113 5.90 11.99 -5.64
N PRO A 114 5.65 10.98 -4.78
CA PRO A 114 4.48 10.98 -3.91
C PRO A 114 4.67 11.94 -2.73
N GLU A 115 3.93 13.05 -2.75
CA GLU A 115 3.79 13.95 -1.60
C GLU A 115 2.87 13.33 -0.53
N PHE A 116 3.18 13.55 0.75
CA PHE A 116 2.39 13.06 1.88
C PHE A 116 2.40 14.04 3.06
N PHE A 117 1.46 13.87 3.98
CA PHE A 117 1.38 14.61 5.24
C PHE A 117 1.71 13.70 6.42
N VAL A 118 2.46 14.21 7.40
CA VAL A 118 2.64 13.59 8.72
C VAL A 118 1.81 14.39 9.72
N LEU A 119 0.92 13.71 10.45
CA LEU A 119 -0.08 14.32 11.31
C LEU A 119 -0.07 13.64 12.68
N ASP A 120 -0.43 14.38 13.71
CA ASP A 120 -0.50 13.87 15.09
C ASP A 120 -1.90 13.32 15.42
N ASP A 121 -2.95 13.95 14.89
CA ASP A 121 -4.34 13.54 15.13
C ASP A 121 -5.23 13.78 13.90
N VAL A 122 -6.14 12.83 13.65
CA VAL A 122 -7.16 12.92 12.61
C VAL A 122 -8.47 12.33 13.15
N ARG A 123 -9.49 13.16 13.28
CA ARG A 123 -10.82 12.75 13.78
C ARG A 123 -11.91 13.06 12.77
N TRP A 124 -12.82 12.11 12.54
CA TRP A 124 -13.98 12.25 11.67
C TRP A 124 -15.09 11.27 12.07
N SER A 125 -16.34 11.58 11.72
CA SER A 125 -17.49 10.69 11.87
C SER A 125 -18.50 10.88 10.73
N ALA A 126 -19.20 9.79 10.39
CA ALA A 126 -20.31 9.81 9.45
C ALA A 126 -21.32 8.75 9.87
N ASP A 127 -22.51 9.17 10.29
CA ASP A 127 -23.59 8.31 10.73
C ASP A 127 -24.96 8.85 10.27
N MET A 128 -26.06 8.20 10.67
CA MET A 128 -27.41 8.61 10.28
C MET A 128 -27.81 9.99 10.82
N SER A 129 -27.15 10.48 11.87
CA SER A 129 -27.40 11.80 12.47
C SER A 129 -26.61 12.92 11.80
N GLY A 130 -25.59 12.59 11.00
CA GLY A 130 -24.86 13.56 10.19
C GLY A 130 -23.42 13.14 9.86
N CYS A 131 -22.63 14.11 9.42
CA CYS A 131 -21.21 13.94 9.14
C CYS A 131 -20.44 15.07 9.85
N MET A 132 -19.31 14.71 10.48
CA MET A 132 -18.41 15.64 11.16
C MET A 132 -16.96 15.35 10.77
N VAL A 133 -16.18 16.39 10.54
CA VAL A 133 -14.71 16.30 10.59
C VAL A 133 -14.30 16.88 11.94
N GLY A 134 -13.87 16.02 12.86
CA GLY A 134 -13.49 16.33 14.24
C GLY A 134 -12.18 17.10 14.37
N GLY A 135 -11.43 17.21 13.28
CA GLY A 135 -10.20 17.99 13.18
C GLY A 135 -9.07 17.19 12.55
N VAL A 136 -8.15 17.91 11.91
CA VAL A 136 -6.84 17.43 11.50
C VAL A 136 -5.83 18.27 12.26
N ASP A 137 -4.82 17.64 12.85
CA ASP A 137 -3.90 18.35 13.73
C ASP A 137 -2.45 17.86 13.59
N SER A 138 -1.53 18.78 13.78
CA SER A 138 -0.08 18.56 13.82
C SER A 138 0.59 19.66 14.63
N GLU A 139 1.63 19.34 15.38
CA GLU A 139 2.44 20.30 16.13
C GLU A 139 3.01 21.40 15.24
N GLU A 140 3.27 21.12 13.95
CA GLU A 140 3.80 22.07 12.97
C GLU A 140 2.72 23.00 12.39
N ALA A 141 1.43 22.74 12.66
CA ALA A 141 0.35 23.46 12.02
C ALA A 141 0.22 24.92 12.50
N GLU A 142 0.00 25.85 11.57
CA GLU A 142 -0.09 27.29 11.85
C GLU A 142 -1.15 27.64 12.92
N TRP A 143 -2.27 26.91 12.94
CA TRP A 143 -3.35 27.13 13.93
C TRP A 143 -2.97 26.74 15.37
N ASN A 144 -1.85 26.06 15.58
CA ASN A 144 -1.31 25.76 16.91
C ASN A 144 -0.34 26.83 17.43
N SER A 145 -0.21 27.97 16.74
CA SER A 145 0.65 29.09 17.15
C SER A 145 0.34 29.62 18.56
N GLU A 146 -0.92 29.62 19.00
CA GLU A 146 -1.34 30.06 20.34
C GLU A 146 -1.58 28.91 21.33
N ARG A 147 -1.41 27.66 20.90
CA ARG A 147 -1.74 26.50 21.73
C ARG A 147 -0.79 26.38 22.92
N VAL A 148 -1.35 26.08 24.09
CA VAL A 148 -0.59 25.79 25.30
C VAL A 148 -0.25 24.30 25.32
N TYR A 149 1.04 23.99 25.38
CA TYR A 149 1.57 22.63 25.55
C TYR A 149 2.13 22.49 26.97
N GLU A 150 2.11 21.28 27.52
CA GLU A 150 2.62 20.99 28.87
C GLU A 150 4.10 21.36 29.01
N ASP A 151 4.90 21.06 27.99
CA ASP A 151 6.33 21.38 27.94
C ASP A 151 6.65 22.76 27.34
N GLY A 152 5.61 23.57 27.07
CA GLY A 152 5.74 24.89 26.44
C GLY A 152 5.65 24.87 24.91
N ASN A 153 5.28 26.02 24.32
CA ASN A 153 5.13 26.16 22.87
C ASN A 153 6.43 26.69 22.24
N ILE A 154 7.07 25.88 21.38
CA ILE A 154 8.35 26.21 20.74
C ILE A 154 8.26 27.38 19.72
N GLY A 155 7.07 27.70 19.23
CA GLY A 155 6.81 28.84 18.34
C GLY A 155 7.36 28.74 16.90
N HIS A 156 8.22 27.78 16.58
CA HIS A 156 8.81 27.64 15.25
C HIS A 156 7.95 26.73 14.35
N ARG A 157 7.12 27.34 13.49
CA ARG A 157 6.20 26.63 12.59
C ARG A 157 6.20 27.22 11.19
N PRO A 158 6.09 26.38 10.14
CA PRO A 158 5.82 26.87 8.80
C PRO A 158 4.39 27.46 8.72
N GLY A 159 4.24 28.62 8.11
CA GLY A 159 2.92 29.16 7.77
C GLY A 159 2.28 28.42 6.58
N VAL A 160 1.04 28.76 6.25
CA VAL A 160 0.34 28.24 5.07
C VAL A 160 1.19 28.44 3.81
N LYS A 161 1.55 27.34 3.15
CA LYS A 161 2.46 27.26 1.99
C LYS A 161 3.93 27.64 2.27
N GLY A 162 4.34 27.72 3.53
CA GLY A 162 5.70 28.08 3.96
C GLY A 162 6.67 26.92 4.16
N TRP A 163 6.34 25.71 3.70
CA TRP A 163 7.11 24.49 3.96
C TRP A 163 8.36 24.33 3.07
N LEU A 164 8.51 25.14 2.02
CA LEU A 164 9.64 25.04 1.10
C LEU A 164 10.88 25.76 1.66
N LEU A 165 11.86 24.98 2.13
CA LEU A 165 13.19 25.40 2.62
C LEU A 165 13.24 26.32 3.87
N PRO A 166 12.46 26.10 4.95
CA PRO A 166 12.78 26.68 6.25
C PRO A 166 14.02 25.96 6.85
N GLY A 167 15.10 26.69 7.08
CA GLY A 167 16.28 26.16 7.78
C GLY A 167 16.00 25.96 9.28
N PRO A 168 16.67 25.02 9.97
CA PRO A 168 16.57 24.90 11.42
C PRO A 168 17.13 26.17 12.07
N SER A 169 16.33 26.83 12.92
CA SER A 169 16.84 27.85 13.84
C SER A 169 17.68 27.16 14.90
N GLY A 170 18.99 27.39 14.88
CA GLY A 170 19.94 26.88 15.88
C GLY A 170 19.85 27.53 17.25
#